data_AF-A0A932LGA2-F1
#
_entry.id   AF-A0A932LGA2-F1
#
_cell.length_a   1.000
_cell.length_b   1.000
_cell.length_c   1.000
_cell.angle_alpha   90.00
_cell.angle_beta   90.00
_cell.angle_gamma   90.00
#
_symmetry.space_group_name_H-M   'P 1'
#
loop_
_entity.id
_entity.type
_entity.pdbx_description
1 polymer ?
#
loop_
_entity_poly.entity_id
_entity_poly.type
_entity_poly.pdbx_seq_one_letter_code
_entity_poly.pdbx_strand_id
1 'polypeptide(L)'
;MFGSVQIVTDQVENKVACPTTALVTAGAETFVFVQQKKPSKEKPGQYEKRNVVLGLRMPHWVEVTDGLFPGDEVVVKGKVFDALPVRSPIDGYVVRFDVIPGQVVKAENPLFEIHDMSKVWVRGFVFEKDLAKVRLEQPVRIRLASDPAFLATAKLVRTNYVLSSTERVLSVWAELDNPERKLKDNMLASMTISAGVNRPVTAVPIGAVLNEGSQTYVFVKKPDKPDKADYFDRRPVEVGRRDDRFVEIKNGVKPGELVAIGGVQELRTAYASVR
;
A
#
# COMPACT_ATOMS: atom_id res chain seq x y z
N MET A 1 1.32 -12.27 74.39
CA MET A 1 2.36 -12.96 73.63
C MET A 1 1.65 -14.00 72.78
N PHE A 2 1.49 -13.76 71.48
CA PHE A 2 0.76 -14.67 70.59
C PHE A 2 1.79 -15.58 69.90
N GLY A 3 1.78 -16.86 70.23
CA GLY A 3 2.59 -17.89 69.57
C GLY A 3 1.70 -18.74 68.68
N SER A 4 2.04 -18.85 67.39
CA SER A 4 1.39 -19.81 66.49
C SER A 4 2.03 -21.18 66.68
N VAL A 5 1.23 -22.15 67.11
CA VAL A 5 1.62 -23.57 67.14
C VAL A 5 1.03 -24.23 65.90
N GLN A 6 1.89 -24.83 65.09
CA GLN A 6 1.50 -25.60 63.90
C GLN A 6 1.89 -27.06 64.16
N ILE A 7 0.91 -27.96 64.18
CA ILE A 7 1.13 -29.40 64.31
C ILE A 7 1.12 -29.97 62.90
N VAL A 8 2.23 -30.58 62.50
CA VAL A 8 2.38 -31.28 61.23
C VAL A 8 2.23 -32.77 61.53
N THR A 9 1.12 -33.39 61.09
CA THR A 9 0.75 -34.77 61.46
C THR A 9 1.06 -35.82 60.40
N ASP A 10 1.64 -35.47 59.25
CA ASP A 10 1.98 -36.46 58.21
C ASP A 10 3.44 -36.35 57.77
N GLN A 11 4.23 -37.39 58.07
CA GLN A 11 5.48 -37.66 57.37
C GLN A 11 5.16 -38.55 56.17
N VAL A 12 5.09 -37.95 54.99
CA VAL A 12 5.03 -38.66 53.72
C VAL A 12 6.42 -38.58 53.09
N GLU A 13 7.07 -39.71 52.93
CA GLU A 13 8.36 -39.80 52.24
C GLU A 13 8.18 -39.50 50.74
N ASN A 14 9.10 -38.72 50.15
CA ASN A 14 9.19 -38.36 48.73
C ASN A 14 8.21 -37.29 48.18
N LYS A 15 7.94 -36.22 48.94
CA LYS A 15 7.26 -35.03 48.39
C LYS A 15 8.24 -34.05 47.74
N VAL A 16 7.96 -33.60 46.51
CA VAL A 16 8.73 -32.58 45.82
C VAL A 16 8.24 -31.21 46.29
N ALA A 17 9.16 -30.35 46.75
CA ALA A 17 8.85 -28.98 47.15
C ALA A 17 9.59 -27.99 46.26
N CYS A 18 8.93 -26.92 45.86
CA CYS A 18 9.56 -25.83 45.11
C CYS A 18 9.40 -24.48 45.85
N PRO A 19 10.33 -23.53 45.69
CA PRO A 19 10.20 -22.21 46.28
C PRO A 19 8.93 -21.50 45.78
N THR A 20 8.23 -20.79 46.66
CA THR A 20 7.02 -20.04 46.26
C THR A 20 7.32 -18.98 45.20
N THR A 21 8.57 -18.51 45.06
CA THR A 21 9.01 -17.56 44.05
C THR A 21 9.17 -18.15 42.65
N ALA A 22 9.17 -19.49 42.50
CA ALA A 22 9.24 -20.16 41.21
C ALA A 22 7.87 -20.37 40.53
N LEU A 23 6.78 -20.13 41.27
CA LEU A 23 5.43 -20.29 40.79
C LEU A 23 5.03 -19.11 39.90
N VAL A 24 4.49 -19.42 38.73
CA VAL A 24 3.85 -18.46 37.84
C VAL A 24 2.39 -18.86 37.66
N THR A 25 1.49 -17.92 37.92
CA THR A 25 0.05 -18.11 37.72
C THR A 25 -0.40 -17.23 36.56
N ALA A 26 -0.96 -17.84 35.51
CA ALA A 26 -1.56 -17.12 34.39
C ALA A 26 -2.99 -17.62 34.17
N GLY A 27 -3.98 -16.79 34.50
CA GLY A 27 -5.39 -17.20 34.50
C GLY A 27 -5.67 -18.29 35.54
N ALA A 28 -6.20 -19.43 35.10
CA ALA A 28 -6.51 -20.59 35.96
C ALA A 28 -5.36 -21.60 36.08
N GLU A 29 -4.28 -21.45 35.29
CA GLU A 29 -3.16 -22.36 35.30
C GLU A 29 -2.05 -21.88 36.25
N THR A 30 -1.52 -22.80 37.04
CA THR A 30 -0.28 -22.59 37.79
C THR A 30 0.81 -23.49 37.23
N PHE A 31 1.96 -22.91 36.92
CA PHE A 31 3.07 -23.60 36.29
C PHE A 31 4.40 -23.08 36.81
N VAL A 32 5.45 -23.86 36.56
CA VAL A 32 6.85 -23.50 36.81
C VAL A 32 7.62 -23.60 35.50
N PHE A 33 8.74 -22.89 35.44
CA PHE A 33 9.70 -23.05 34.36
C PHE A 33 10.84 -23.95 34.81
N VAL A 34 10.97 -25.11 34.16
CA VAL A 34 12.07 -26.06 34.39
C VAL A 34 13.18 -25.80 33.38
N GLN A 35 14.40 -25.68 33.87
CA GLN A 35 15.59 -25.43 33.06
C GLN A 35 16.08 -26.72 32.40
N GLN A 36 16.00 -26.78 31.06
CA GLN A 36 16.47 -27.91 30.26
C GLN A 36 17.93 -27.75 29.85
N LYS A 37 18.36 -26.52 29.53
CA LYS A 37 19.76 -26.23 29.22
C LYS A 37 20.21 -24.95 29.90
N LYS A 38 21.38 -25.01 30.53
CA LYS A 38 22.02 -23.84 31.14
C LYS A 38 22.37 -22.82 30.05
N PRO A 39 22.11 -21.53 30.27
CA PRO A 39 22.54 -20.48 29.36
C PRO A 39 24.06 -20.53 29.21
N SER A 40 24.54 -20.41 27.97
CA SER A 40 25.97 -20.25 27.66
C SER A 40 26.19 -18.84 27.09
N LYS A 41 27.44 -18.39 27.01
CA LYS A 41 27.79 -17.07 26.42
C LYS A 41 27.26 -16.90 24.99
N GLU A 42 27.02 -17.99 24.27
CA GLU A 42 26.58 -17.98 22.87
C GLU A 42 25.10 -18.33 22.66
N LYS A 43 24.42 -18.92 23.65
CA LYS A 43 23.03 -19.40 23.49
C LYS A 43 22.18 -19.12 24.72
N PRO A 44 20.94 -18.61 24.56
CA PRO A 44 20.01 -18.46 25.66
C PRO A 44 19.68 -19.82 26.27
N GLY A 45 19.40 -19.84 27.57
CA GLY A 45 18.92 -21.04 28.26
C GLY A 45 17.60 -21.52 27.68
N GLN A 46 17.39 -22.83 27.65
CA GLN A 46 16.11 -23.42 27.26
C GLN A 46 15.32 -23.75 28.51
N TYR A 47 14.09 -23.26 28.56
CA TYR A 47 13.17 -23.46 29.67
C TYR A 47 11.89 -24.10 29.15
N GLU A 48 11.38 -25.06 29.90
CA GLU A 48 10.13 -25.76 29.62
C GLU A 48 9.06 -25.27 30.59
N LYS A 49 7.91 -24.83 30.06
CA LYS A 49 6.73 -24.57 30.88
C LYS A 49 6.17 -25.92 31.32
N ARG A 50 6.08 -26.15 32.63
CA ARG A 50 5.47 -27.37 33.19
C ARG A 50 4.36 -26.99 34.16
N ASN A 51 3.15 -27.46 33.90
CA ASN A 51 2.01 -27.26 34.78
C ASN A 51 2.22 -28.06 36.06
N VAL A 52 1.88 -27.47 37.21
CA VAL A 52 2.08 -28.11 38.52
C VAL A 52 0.79 -28.14 39.31
N VAL A 53 0.55 -29.25 40.01
CA VAL A 53 -0.52 -29.37 40.99
C VAL A 53 0.07 -29.07 42.36
N LEU A 54 -0.52 -28.10 43.05
CA LEU A 54 -0.03 -27.64 44.34
C LEU A 54 -0.70 -28.40 45.49
N GLY A 55 0.11 -28.78 46.48
CA GLY A 55 -0.32 -29.34 47.76
C GLY A 55 -0.24 -28.30 48.88
N LEU A 56 0.33 -28.71 50.02
CA LEU A 56 0.48 -27.84 51.19
C LEU A 56 1.37 -26.62 50.88
N ARG A 57 0.86 -25.42 51.20
CA ARG A 57 1.58 -24.16 51.04
C ARG A 57 2.23 -23.75 52.36
N MET A 58 3.55 -23.57 52.34
CA MET A 58 4.35 -23.04 53.44
C MET A 58 4.84 -21.62 53.09
N PRO A 59 5.37 -20.83 54.05
CA PRO A 59 5.76 -19.44 53.80
C PRO A 59 6.78 -19.24 52.66
N HIS A 60 7.75 -20.14 52.52
CA HIS A 60 8.82 -20.03 51.51
C HIS A 60 8.84 -21.18 50.49
N TRP A 61 8.04 -22.22 50.71
CA TRP A 61 8.01 -23.42 49.90
C TRP A 61 6.57 -23.84 49.66
N VAL A 62 6.29 -24.42 48.50
CA VAL A 62 5.03 -25.09 48.22
C VAL A 62 5.32 -26.55 47.91
N GLU A 63 4.50 -27.43 48.45
CA GLU A 63 4.48 -28.82 48.03
C GLU A 63 3.91 -28.91 46.62
N VAL A 64 4.57 -29.66 45.74
CA VAL A 64 4.09 -29.98 44.41
C VAL A 64 3.76 -31.46 44.39
N THR A 65 2.48 -31.77 44.22
CA THR A 65 1.96 -33.15 44.23
C THR A 65 2.04 -33.80 42.86
N ASP A 66 2.05 -33.01 41.78
CA ASP A 66 2.21 -33.48 40.42
C ASP A 66 2.86 -32.41 39.52
N GLY A 67 3.58 -32.84 38.49
CA GLY A 67 4.22 -31.97 37.49
C GLY A 67 5.64 -31.49 37.80
N LEU A 68 6.28 -31.96 38.88
CA LEU A 68 7.71 -31.77 39.11
C LEU A 68 8.35 -33.05 39.66
N PHE A 69 9.58 -33.32 39.26
CA PHE A 69 10.33 -34.50 39.69
C PHE A 69 11.62 -34.11 40.44
N PRO A 70 12.12 -34.98 41.34
CA PRO A 70 13.42 -34.77 41.97
C PRO A 70 14.52 -34.60 40.92
N GLY A 71 15.27 -33.49 41.02
CA GLY A 71 16.35 -33.15 40.08
C GLY A 71 15.99 -32.08 39.03
N ASP A 72 14.72 -31.70 38.90
CA ASP A 72 14.31 -30.57 38.06
C ASP A 72 14.86 -29.24 38.63
N GLU A 73 15.60 -28.49 37.82
CA GLU A 73 16.05 -27.13 38.18
C GLU A 73 14.95 -26.12 37.82
N VAL A 74 14.29 -25.53 38.83
CA VAL A 74 13.22 -24.52 38.63
C VAL A 74 13.74 -23.09 38.65
N VAL A 75 13.17 -22.24 37.79
CA VAL A 75 13.53 -20.81 37.74
C VAL A 75 12.89 -20.06 38.92
N VAL A 76 13.72 -19.61 39.87
CA VAL A 76 13.28 -18.87 41.08
C VAL A 76 13.31 -17.35 40.92
N LYS A 77 13.98 -16.84 39.88
CA LYS A 77 14.10 -15.42 39.56
C LYS A 77 13.96 -15.23 38.05
N GLY A 78 12.96 -14.46 37.64
CA GLY A 78 12.70 -14.14 36.26
C GLY A 78 11.80 -12.92 36.15
N LYS A 79 11.77 -12.29 34.98
CA LYS A 79 10.83 -11.21 34.67
C LYS A 79 9.77 -11.77 33.74
N VAL A 80 8.56 -11.93 34.25
CA VAL A 80 7.39 -12.31 33.44
C VAL A 80 6.83 -11.04 32.81
N PHE A 81 6.48 -11.11 31.52
CA PHE A 81 5.80 -10.04 30.81
C PHE A 81 4.35 -10.46 30.56
N ASP A 82 3.41 -9.80 31.22
CA ASP A 82 1.98 -10.11 31.10
C ASP A 82 1.40 -9.66 29.75
N ALA A 83 2.04 -8.67 29.12
CA ALA A 83 1.69 -8.18 27.80
C ALA A 83 2.94 -7.81 27.01
N LEU A 84 2.93 -8.15 25.72
CA LEU A 84 3.96 -7.75 24.76
C LEU A 84 3.37 -6.67 23.82
N PRO A 85 3.77 -5.39 23.94
CA PRO A 85 3.30 -4.36 23.02
C PRO A 85 3.90 -4.61 21.63
N VAL A 86 3.05 -4.95 20.68
CA VAL A 86 3.43 -5.00 19.26
C VAL A 86 3.31 -3.60 18.69
N ARG A 87 4.43 -3.03 18.23
CA ARG A 87 4.50 -1.71 17.60
C ARG A 87 4.72 -1.84 16.11
N SER A 88 4.24 -0.85 15.35
CA SER A 88 4.56 -0.77 13.93
C SER A 88 6.07 -0.59 13.74
N PRO A 89 6.71 -1.36 12.83
CA PRO A 89 8.11 -1.16 12.48
C PRO A 89 8.32 0.04 11.54
N ILE A 90 7.26 0.55 10.92
CA ILE A 90 7.32 1.64 9.92
C ILE A 90 6.20 2.66 10.12
N ASP A 91 6.38 3.87 9.62
CA ASP A 91 5.28 4.83 9.49
C ASP A 91 4.40 4.45 8.30
N GLY A 92 3.09 4.59 8.45
CA GLY A 92 2.16 4.21 7.37
C GLY A 92 0.70 4.17 7.80
N TYR A 93 -0.13 3.59 6.94
CA TYR A 93 -1.55 3.35 7.20
C TYR A 93 -1.80 1.87 7.39
N VAL A 94 -2.69 1.53 8.33
CA VAL A 94 -3.18 0.17 8.51
C VAL A 94 -4.17 -0.14 7.39
N VAL A 95 -3.77 -1.00 6.46
CA VAL A 95 -4.57 -1.42 5.30
C VAL A 95 -5.40 -2.66 5.63
N ARG A 96 -4.86 -3.53 6.48
CA ARG A 96 -5.56 -4.74 6.93
C ARG A 96 -5.42 -4.94 8.44
N PHE A 97 -6.51 -5.34 9.05
CA PHE A 97 -6.62 -5.62 10.48
C PHE A 97 -7.31 -6.99 10.62
N ASP A 98 -6.52 -8.04 10.76
CA ASP A 98 -6.98 -9.43 10.69
C ASP A 98 -7.29 -10.05 12.06
N VAL A 99 -7.36 -9.23 13.11
CA VAL A 99 -7.49 -9.71 14.50
C VAL A 99 -8.58 -8.97 15.25
N ILE A 100 -9.31 -9.69 16.10
CA ILE A 100 -10.39 -9.13 16.93
C ILE A 100 -9.97 -9.19 18.40
N PRO A 101 -10.35 -8.21 19.25
CA PRO A 101 -10.12 -8.31 20.69
C PRO A 101 -10.64 -9.62 21.28
N GLY A 102 -9.79 -10.32 22.04
CA GLY A 102 -10.09 -11.63 22.64
C GLY A 102 -9.74 -12.84 21.76
N GLN A 103 -9.34 -12.63 20.50
CA GLN A 103 -8.87 -13.70 19.64
C GLN A 103 -7.48 -14.19 20.08
N VAL A 104 -7.32 -15.52 20.15
CA VAL A 104 -6.01 -16.15 20.36
C VAL A 104 -5.22 -16.10 19.05
N VAL A 105 -4.02 -15.52 19.09
CA VAL A 105 -3.13 -15.37 17.93
C VAL A 105 -1.84 -16.16 18.16
N LYS A 106 -1.27 -16.74 17.10
CA LYS A 106 0.05 -17.38 17.12
C LYS A 106 1.08 -16.44 16.49
N ALA A 107 2.36 -16.74 16.70
CA ALA A 107 3.47 -15.94 16.16
C ALA A 107 3.47 -15.84 14.62
N GLU A 108 2.85 -16.81 13.95
CA GLU A 108 2.75 -16.89 12.48
C GLU A 108 1.53 -16.14 11.90
N ASN A 109 0.60 -15.69 12.74
CA ASN A 109 -0.57 -14.96 12.29
C ASN A 109 -0.20 -13.50 11.94
N PRO A 110 -0.48 -13.02 10.71
CA PRO A 110 -0.40 -11.59 10.43
C PRO A 110 -1.45 -10.86 11.25
N LEU A 111 -1.02 -9.88 12.05
CA LEU A 111 -1.93 -9.11 12.91
C LEU A 111 -2.41 -7.83 12.19
N PHE A 112 -1.46 -7.15 11.53
CA PHE A 112 -1.66 -5.88 10.85
C PHE A 112 -0.88 -5.85 9.54
N GLU A 113 -1.44 -5.23 8.52
CA GLU A 113 -0.73 -4.88 7.30
C GLU A 113 -0.62 -3.35 7.22
N ILE A 114 0.61 -2.86 7.13
CA ILE A 114 0.92 -1.42 7.17
C ILE A 114 1.62 -1.05 5.88
N HIS A 115 1.07 -0.07 5.16
CA HIS A 115 1.64 0.44 3.92
C HIS A 115 2.17 1.85 4.13
N ASP A 116 3.43 2.09 3.72
CA ASP A 116 3.95 3.44 3.57
C ASP A 116 3.44 4.03 2.25
N MET A 117 2.59 5.06 2.36
CA MET A 117 1.99 5.76 1.21
C MET A 117 2.70 7.07 0.87
N SER A 118 3.89 7.34 1.44
CA SER A 118 4.66 8.54 1.16
C SER A 118 5.11 8.62 -0.30
N LYS A 119 5.36 7.45 -0.90
CA LYS A 119 5.59 7.26 -2.34
C LYS A 119 4.64 6.20 -2.85
N VAL A 120 4.05 6.43 -4.01
CA VAL A 120 3.14 5.49 -4.64
C VAL A 120 3.68 5.06 -5.99
N TRP A 121 3.40 3.82 -6.37
CA TRP A 121 3.72 3.31 -7.69
C TRP A 121 2.46 3.26 -8.53
N VAL A 122 2.53 3.87 -9.71
CA VAL A 122 1.47 3.79 -10.72
C VAL A 122 1.86 2.72 -11.72
N ARG A 123 1.05 1.66 -11.78
CA ARG A 123 1.23 0.56 -12.72
C ARG A 123 0.51 0.85 -14.03
N GLY A 124 1.24 0.82 -15.13
CA GLY A 124 0.71 0.91 -16.49
C GLY A 124 0.88 -0.40 -17.25
N PHE A 125 0.06 -0.59 -18.28
CA PHE A 125 0.11 -1.73 -19.19
C PHE A 125 0.43 -1.23 -20.61
N VAL A 126 1.51 -1.74 -21.20
CA VAL A 126 1.98 -1.35 -22.53
C VAL A 126 1.83 -2.53 -23.49
N PHE A 127 1.25 -2.31 -24.65
CA PHE A 127 1.12 -3.33 -25.68
C PHE A 127 2.45 -3.64 -26.37
N GLU A 128 2.60 -4.87 -26.86
CA GLU A 128 3.80 -5.37 -27.54
C GLU A 128 4.30 -4.45 -28.67
N LYS A 129 3.39 -3.90 -29.48
CA LYS A 129 3.70 -2.99 -30.60
C LYS A 129 4.42 -1.69 -30.19
N ASP A 130 4.28 -1.28 -28.93
CA ASP A 130 4.80 -0.01 -28.41
C ASP A 130 6.02 -0.20 -27.50
N LEU A 131 6.46 -1.44 -27.25
CA LEU A 131 7.59 -1.74 -26.37
C LEU A 131 8.89 -1.06 -26.78
N ALA A 132 9.17 -0.98 -28.07
CA ALA A 132 10.37 -0.34 -28.60
C ALA A 132 10.48 1.15 -28.23
N LYS A 133 9.36 1.78 -27.84
CA LYS A 133 9.29 3.19 -27.46
C LYS A 133 9.51 3.40 -25.95
N VAL A 134 9.38 2.36 -25.14
CA VAL A 134 9.47 2.43 -23.68
C VAL A 134 10.92 2.24 -23.23
N ARG A 135 11.40 3.18 -22.41
CA ARG A 135 12.73 3.13 -21.79
C ARG A 135 12.61 3.59 -20.33
N LEU A 136 13.49 3.06 -19.49
CA LEU A 136 13.64 3.54 -18.12
C LEU A 136 14.03 5.02 -18.11
N GLU A 137 13.73 5.72 -17.00
CA GLU A 137 13.95 7.16 -16.81
C GLU A 137 13.17 8.08 -17.77
N GLN A 138 12.26 7.54 -18.59
CA GLN A 138 11.40 8.36 -19.43
C GLN A 138 10.41 9.18 -18.59
N PRO A 139 10.17 10.44 -18.96
CA PRO A 139 9.15 11.26 -18.32
C PRO A 139 7.76 10.75 -18.69
N VAL A 140 6.96 10.48 -17.67
CA VAL A 140 5.56 10.08 -17.80
C VAL A 140 4.65 11.13 -17.17
N ARG A 141 3.49 11.35 -17.80
CA ARG A 141 2.40 12.14 -17.23
C ARG A 141 1.33 11.21 -16.70
N ILE A 142 0.84 11.50 -15.50
CA ILE A 142 -0.16 10.69 -14.81
C ILE A 142 -1.37 11.58 -14.54
N ARG A 143 -2.55 11.08 -14.90
CA ARG A 143 -3.84 11.69 -14.55
C ARG A 143 -4.68 10.69 -13.80
N LEU A 144 -5.44 11.15 -12.81
CA LEU A 144 -6.37 10.32 -12.09
C LEU A 144 -7.72 10.27 -12.81
N ALA A 145 -8.37 9.11 -12.79
CA ALA A 145 -9.75 9.00 -13.26
C ALA A 145 -10.74 9.70 -12.31
N SER A 146 -10.41 9.76 -11.01
CA SER A 146 -11.20 10.42 -9.99
C SER A 146 -11.09 11.94 -10.01
N ASP A 147 -9.98 12.48 -10.50
CA ASP A 147 -9.73 13.91 -10.60
C ASP A 147 -9.05 14.24 -11.94
N PRO A 148 -9.82 14.67 -12.95
CA PRO A 148 -9.27 15.05 -14.25
C PRO A 148 -8.34 16.28 -14.22
N ALA A 149 -8.42 17.12 -13.18
CA ALA A 149 -7.54 18.27 -13.01
C ALA A 149 -6.19 17.88 -12.42
N PHE A 150 -6.10 16.72 -11.77
CA PHE A 150 -4.84 16.19 -11.27
C PHE A 150 -3.92 15.82 -12.43
N LEU A 151 -2.76 16.47 -12.49
CA LEU A 151 -1.69 16.15 -13.41
C LEU A 151 -0.37 16.06 -12.65
N ALA A 152 0.22 14.87 -12.65
CA ALA A 152 1.53 14.64 -12.07
C ALA A 152 2.53 14.25 -13.16
N THR A 153 3.78 14.67 -12.97
CA THR A 153 4.92 14.21 -13.78
C THR A 153 5.75 13.27 -12.92
N ALA A 154 6.05 12.10 -13.47
CA ALA A 154 6.83 11.05 -12.82
C ALA A 154 7.85 10.49 -13.81
N LYS A 155 8.69 9.59 -13.31
CA LYS A 155 9.64 8.83 -14.14
C LYS A 155 9.29 7.36 -14.14
N LEU A 156 9.56 6.72 -15.28
CA LEU A 156 9.47 5.27 -15.37
C LEU A 156 10.65 4.61 -14.66
N VAL A 157 10.37 3.93 -13.56
CA VAL A 157 11.39 3.33 -12.67
C VAL A 157 11.59 1.84 -12.91
N ARG A 158 10.58 1.16 -13.46
CA ARG A 158 10.63 -0.30 -13.64
C ARG A 158 9.82 -0.74 -14.84
N THR A 159 10.35 -1.74 -15.53
CA THR A 159 9.68 -2.48 -16.60
C THR A 159 9.88 -3.97 -16.35
N ASN A 160 8.86 -4.79 -16.58
CA ASN A 160 9.06 -6.24 -16.61
C ASN A 160 9.85 -6.67 -17.86
N TYR A 161 10.49 -7.83 -17.80
CA TYR A 161 11.12 -8.47 -18.97
C TYR A 161 10.21 -9.50 -19.64
N VAL A 162 9.20 -9.98 -18.92
CA VAL A 162 8.27 -11.01 -19.38
C VAL A 162 6.90 -10.38 -19.66
N LEU A 163 6.37 -10.65 -20.85
CA LEU A 163 5.02 -10.30 -21.25
C LEU A 163 4.01 -11.19 -20.53
N SER A 164 2.87 -10.62 -20.11
CA SER A 164 1.76 -11.43 -19.64
C SER A 164 1.28 -12.35 -20.77
N SER A 165 1.23 -13.66 -20.55
CA SER A 165 0.82 -14.64 -21.57
C SER A 165 -0.66 -14.51 -21.95
N THR A 166 -1.49 -14.01 -21.04
CA THR A 166 -2.94 -13.84 -21.25
C THR A 166 -3.25 -12.60 -22.07
N GLU A 167 -2.67 -11.46 -21.70
CA GLU A 167 -3.05 -10.14 -22.23
C GLU A 167 -2.04 -9.59 -23.25
N ARG A 168 -0.86 -10.22 -23.37
CA ARG A 168 0.27 -9.74 -24.19
C ARG A 168 0.64 -8.27 -23.95
N VAL A 169 0.55 -7.86 -22.68
CA VAL A 169 0.96 -6.54 -22.21
C VAL A 169 2.20 -6.66 -21.32
N LEU A 170 3.02 -5.62 -21.36
CA LEU A 170 4.14 -5.41 -20.46
C LEU A 170 3.71 -4.47 -19.33
N SER A 171 3.93 -4.89 -18.09
CA SER A 171 3.73 -4.02 -16.93
C SER A 171 4.91 -3.06 -16.77
N VAL A 172 4.60 -1.79 -16.58
CA VAL A 172 5.56 -0.72 -16.32
C VAL A 172 5.14 0.04 -15.06
N TRP A 173 6.10 0.56 -14.30
CA TRP A 173 5.83 1.31 -13.07
C TRP A 173 6.49 2.66 -13.11
N ALA A 174 5.72 3.66 -12.69
CA ALA A 174 6.20 5.00 -12.44
C ALA A 174 6.09 5.31 -10.94
N GLU A 175 7.14 5.90 -10.38
CA GLU A 175 7.15 6.35 -8.99
C GLU A 175 6.65 7.80 -8.91
N LEU A 176 5.73 8.04 -7.99
CA LEU A 176 5.15 9.36 -7.74
C LEU A 176 5.19 9.67 -6.24
N ASP A 177 5.71 10.85 -5.90
CA ASP A 177 5.69 11.35 -4.54
C ASP A 177 4.25 11.71 -4.12
N ASN A 178 3.86 11.34 -2.91
CA ASN A 178 2.53 11.56 -2.35
C ASN A 178 2.60 12.26 -0.99
N PRO A 179 3.19 13.48 -0.92
CA PRO A 179 3.43 14.17 0.35
C PRO A 179 2.12 14.52 1.08
N GLU A 180 1.07 14.87 0.33
CA GLU A 180 -0.26 15.17 0.87
C GLU A 180 -1.09 13.92 1.17
N ARG A 181 -0.58 12.72 0.87
CA ARG A 181 -1.25 11.42 1.09
C ARG A 181 -2.66 11.34 0.49
N LYS A 182 -2.91 12.07 -0.59
CA LYS A 182 -4.19 12.09 -1.33
C LYS A 182 -4.35 10.90 -2.25
N LEU A 183 -3.24 10.36 -2.75
CA LEU A 183 -3.24 9.19 -3.62
C LEU A 183 -3.44 7.94 -2.76
N LYS A 184 -4.50 7.19 -3.05
CA LYS A 184 -4.82 5.94 -2.37
C LYS A 184 -4.43 4.75 -3.23
N ASP A 185 -4.25 3.62 -2.57
CA ASP A 185 -4.07 2.34 -3.27
C ASP A 185 -5.32 2.02 -4.11
N ASN A 186 -5.12 1.27 -5.19
CA ASN A 186 -6.14 0.86 -6.16
C ASN A 186 -6.91 2.02 -6.85
N MET A 187 -6.40 3.25 -6.83
CA MET A 187 -6.94 4.32 -7.65
C MET A 187 -6.65 4.11 -9.14
N LEU A 188 -7.65 4.34 -9.97
CA LEU A 188 -7.50 4.31 -11.43
C LEU A 188 -6.78 5.56 -11.93
N ALA A 189 -5.73 5.34 -12.70
CA ALA A 189 -4.93 6.39 -13.30
C ALA A 189 -4.62 6.07 -14.77
N SER A 190 -4.47 7.13 -15.57
CA SER A 190 -3.98 7.06 -16.94
C SER A 190 -2.53 7.53 -16.97
N MET A 191 -1.64 6.72 -17.56
CA MET A 191 -0.22 7.04 -17.73
C MET A 191 0.07 7.31 -19.20
N THR A 192 0.66 8.47 -19.50
CA THR A 192 1.14 8.85 -20.83
C THR A 192 2.65 8.91 -20.84
N ILE A 193 3.28 7.99 -21.57
CA ILE A 193 4.73 7.89 -21.71
C ILE A 193 5.18 8.78 -22.86
N SER A 194 6.08 9.72 -22.59
CA SER A 194 6.57 10.63 -23.63
C SER A 194 7.64 9.94 -24.47
N ALA A 195 7.22 9.25 -25.53
CA ALA A 195 8.09 8.57 -26.48
C ALA A 195 8.77 9.54 -27.47
N GLY A 196 9.58 10.48 -26.97
CA GLY A 196 10.68 11.20 -27.65
C GLY A 196 10.62 11.62 -29.14
N VAL A 197 9.47 11.67 -29.83
CA VAL A 197 9.44 12.09 -31.24
C VAL A 197 9.43 13.61 -31.32
N ASN A 198 10.63 14.18 -31.39
CA ASN A 198 10.91 15.62 -31.45
C ASN A 198 10.73 16.24 -32.84
N ARG A 199 9.73 15.83 -33.62
CA ARG A 199 9.42 16.58 -34.85
C ARG A 199 8.36 17.63 -34.49
N PRO A 200 8.64 18.94 -34.66
CA PRO A 200 7.63 19.96 -34.48
C PRO A 200 6.52 19.71 -35.50
N VAL A 201 5.30 19.57 -34.99
CA VAL A 201 4.08 19.37 -35.78
C VAL A 201 3.06 20.43 -35.38
N THR A 202 2.21 20.83 -36.32
CA THR A 202 1.04 21.65 -35.98
C THR A 202 0.12 20.81 -35.12
N ALA A 203 -0.19 21.27 -33.92
CA ALA A 203 -1.07 20.56 -33.01
C ALA A 203 -2.05 21.52 -32.34
N VAL A 204 -3.25 21.03 -32.07
CA VAL A 204 -4.31 21.76 -31.38
C VAL A 204 -4.70 21.02 -30.10
N PRO A 205 -5.21 21.71 -29.06
CA PRO A 205 -5.71 21.06 -27.87
C PRO A 205 -6.82 20.06 -28.21
N ILE A 206 -6.87 18.93 -27.50
CA ILE A 206 -7.89 17.88 -27.73
C ILE A 206 -9.32 18.42 -27.67
N GLY A 207 -9.60 19.36 -26.76
CA GLY A 207 -10.94 19.95 -26.61
C GLY A 207 -11.39 20.80 -27.80
N ALA A 208 -10.48 21.19 -28.68
CA ALA A 208 -10.78 21.97 -29.89
C ALA A 208 -11.23 21.10 -31.08
N VAL A 209 -10.97 19.79 -31.03
CA VAL A 209 -11.24 18.86 -32.13
C VAL A 209 -12.61 18.24 -31.94
N LEU A 210 -13.49 18.45 -32.92
CA LEU A 210 -14.83 17.89 -32.94
C LEU A 210 -14.96 16.84 -34.04
N ASN A 211 -15.77 15.82 -33.73
CA ASN A 211 -16.12 14.77 -34.69
C ASN A 211 -17.63 14.83 -34.96
N GLU A 212 -18.02 14.77 -36.22
CA GLU A 212 -19.41 14.62 -36.66
C GLU A 212 -19.47 13.58 -37.77
N GLY A 213 -20.01 12.41 -37.45
CA GLY A 213 -19.95 11.24 -38.33
C GLY A 213 -18.49 10.86 -38.64
N SER A 214 -18.15 10.86 -39.93
CA SER A 214 -16.79 10.58 -40.43
C SER A 214 -15.89 11.81 -40.56
N GLN A 215 -16.42 13.02 -40.32
CA GLN A 215 -15.65 14.25 -40.49
C GLN A 215 -15.15 14.80 -39.16
N THR A 216 -13.86 15.10 -39.11
CA THR A 216 -13.23 15.82 -38.02
C THR A 216 -13.04 17.28 -38.43
N TYR A 217 -13.35 18.21 -37.53
CA TYR A 217 -13.25 19.64 -37.80
C TYR A 217 -12.88 20.41 -36.54
N VAL A 218 -12.46 21.66 -36.74
CA VAL A 218 -12.18 22.63 -35.67
C VAL A 218 -12.82 23.96 -36.02
N PHE A 219 -13.02 24.81 -35.01
CA PHE A 219 -13.46 26.19 -35.20
C PHE A 219 -12.27 27.14 -35.11
N VAL A 220 -11.91 27.76 -36.24
CA VAL A 220 -10.79 28.70 -36.33
C VAL A 220 -11.32 30.14 -36.24
N LYS A 221 -10.79 30.94 -35.32
CA LYS A 221 -11.13 32.36 -35.23
C LYS A 221 -10.55 33.09 -36.44
N LYS A 222 -11.39 33.81 -37.19
CA LYS A 222 -10.90 34.71 -38.24
C LYS A 222 -10.34 35.99 -37.61
N PRO A 223 -9.35 36.64 -38.26
CA PRO A 223 -8.81 37.89 -37.76
C PRO A 223 -9.93 38.93 -37.56
N ASP A 224 -9.87 39.63 -36.43
CA ASP A 224 -10.88 40.60 -36.03
C ASP A 224 -11.07 41.65 -37.12
N LYS A 225 -12.34 41.89 -37.47
CA LYS A 225 -12.73 43.12 -38.16
C LYS A 225 -13.19 44.09 -37.09
N PRO A 226 -12.72 45.35 -37.10
CA PRO A 226 -12.96 46.31 -36.02
C PRO A 226 -14.46 46.55 -35.70
N ASP A 227 -15.38 46.17 -36.60
CA ASP A 227 -16.82 46.39 -36.46
C ASP A 227 -17.68 45.11 -36.41
N LYS A 228 -17.11 43.91 -36.13
CA LYS A 228 -17.90 42.67 -36.05
C LYS A 228 -17.52 41.80 -34.85
N ALA A 229 -18.52 41.10 -34.33
CA ALA A 229 -18.34 40.05 -33.32
C ALA A 229 -17.39 38.95 -33.83
N ASP A 230 -16.71 38.30 -32.88
CA ASP A 230 -15.79 37.19 -33.12
C ASP A 230 -16.42 36.14 -34.04
N TYR A 231 -15.83 35.96 -35.22
CA TYR A 231 -16.31 35.04 -36.23
C TYR A 231 -15.44 33.78 -36.27
N PHE A 232 -16.09 32.63 -36.11
CA PHE A 232 -15.45 31.32 -36.14
C PHE A 232 -15.83 30.57 -37.41
N ASP A 233 -14.82 30.12 -38.13
CA ASP A 233 -14.97 29.34 -39.36
C ASP A 233 -14.83 27.86 -39.05
N ARG A 234 -15.84 27.06 -39.43
CA ARG A 234 -15.81 25.61 -39.26
C ARG A 234 -14.93 25.03 -40.36
N ARG A 235 -13.77 24.48 -39.97
CA ARG A 235 -12.82 23.95 -40.93
C ARG A 235 -12.61 22.45 -40.77
N PRO A 236 -12.80 21.64 -41.82
CA PRO A 236 -12.44 20.22 -41.76
C PRO A 236 -10.92 20.10 -41.57
N VAL A 237 -10.51 19.13 -40.75
CA VAL A 237 -9.10 18.86 -40.47
C VAL A 237 -8.79 17.39 -40.65
N GLU A 238 -7.59 17.12 -41.13
CA GLU A 238 -7.02 15.78 -41.11
C GLU A 238 -6.14 15.63 -39.88
N VAL A 239 -6.54 14.73 -38.98
CA VAL A 239 -5.82 14.48 -37.72
C VAL A 239 -4.73 13.43 -37.90
N GLY A 240 -3.65 13.58 -37.15
CA GLY A 240 -2.53 12.65 -37.07
C GLY A 240 -2.46 11.96 -35.71
N ARG A 241 -1.27 11.96 -35.13
CA ARG A 241 -1.02 11.41 -33.80
C ARG A 241 -1.71 12.27 -32.74
N ARG A 242 -2.03 11.65 -31.61
CA ARG A 242 -2.65 12.31 -30.47
C ARG A 242 -1.96 11.84 -29.19
N ASP A 243 -1.78 12.75 -28.24
CA ASP A 243 -1.39 12.43 -26.88
C ASP A 243 -2.53 12.74 -25.88
N ASP A 244 -2.22 12.98 -24.61
CA ASP A 244 -3.21 13.32 -23.58
C ASP A 244 -3.60 14.81 -23.57
N ARG A 245 -2.95 15.67 -24.36
CA ARG A 245 -3.18 17.13 -24.38
C ARG A 245 -3.53 17.65 -25.77
N PHE A 246 -2.84 17.16 -26.78
CA PHE A 246 -2.85 17.71 -28.13
C PHE A 246 -3.15 16.64 -29.19
N VAL A 247 -3.71 17.10 -30.29
CA VAL A 247 -3.93 16.33 -31.53
C VAL A 247 -3.11 16.99 -32.63
N GLU A 248 -2.27 16.21 -33.31
CA GLU A 248 -1.56 16.62 -34.51
C GLU A 248 -2.56 16.90 -35.63
N ILE A 249 -2.40 18.03 -36.31
CA ILE A 249 -3.17 18.41 -37.49
C ILE A 249 -2.24 18.33 -38.70
N LYS A 250 -2.51 17.35 -39.58
CA LYS A 250 -1.79 17.19 -40.85
C LYS A 250 -2.24 18.20 -41.89
N ASN A 251 -3.54 18.50 -41.91
CA ASN A 251 -4.13 19.46 -42.84
C ASN A 251 -5.32 20.19 -42.21
N GLY A 252 -5.55 21.43 -42.64
CA GLY A 252 -6.68 22.28 -42.23
C GLY A 252 -6.29 23.46 -41.33
N VAL A 253 -5.33 23.32 -40.42
CA VAL A 253 -4.90 24.43 -39.54
C VAL A 253 -3.46 24.81 -39.84
N LYS A 254 -3.19 26.11 -39.97
CA LYS A 254 -1.84 26.67 -40.14
C LYS A 254 -1.25 27.08 -38.78
N PRO A 255 0.08 26.96 -38.59
CA PRO A 255 0.73 27.50 -37.39
C PRO A 255 0.38 28.99 -37.19
N GLY A 256 -0.01 29.34 -35.95
CA GLY A 256 -0.39 30.71 -35.57
C GLY A 256 -1.89 31.03 -35.70
N GLU A 257 -2.70 30.15 -36.30
CA GLU A 257 -4.15 30.32 -36.29
C GLU A 257 -4.73 30.01 -34.89
N LEU A 258 -5.69 30.84 -34.45
CA LEU A 258 -6.38 30.67 -33.17
C LEU A 258 -7.56 29.71 -33.34
N VAL A 259 -7.66 28.73 -32.44
CA VAL A 259 -8.71 27.71 -32.45
C VAL A 259 -9.51 27.78 -31.15
N ALA A 260 -10.83 27.63 -31.26
CA ALA A 260 -11.72 27.63 -30.09
C ALA A 260 -11.49 26.39 -29.20
N ILE A 261 -11.30 26.62 -27.90
CA ILE A 261 -11.11 25.58 -26.88
C ILE A 261 -12.26 25.50 -25.86
N GLY A 262 -13.09 26.55 -25.77
CA GLY A 262 -14.26 26.65 -24.89
C GLY A 262 -15.48 27.14 -25.67
N GLY A 263 -16.69 26.84 -25.20
CA GLY A 263 -17.94 27.15 -25.92
C GLY A 263 -18.10 26.38 -27.25
N VAL A 264 -17.27 25.37 -27.49
CA VAL A 264 -17.19 24.64 -28.77
C VAL A 264 -18.53 23.94 -29.10
N GLN A 265 -19.25 23.50 -28.08
CA GLN A 265 -20.57 22.91 -28.22
C GLN A 265 -21.65 23.92 -28.63
N GLU A 266 -21.56 25.15 -28.14
CA GLU A 266 -22.48 26.25 -28.51
C GLU A 266 -22.23 26.67 -29.96
N LEU A 267 -20.96 26.78 -30.37
CA LEU A 267 -20.59 27.02 -31.76
C LEU A 267 -21.10 25.92 -32.70
N ARG A 268 -21.05 24.65 -32.26
CA ARG A 268 -21.61 23.52 -33.01
C ARG A 268 -23.12 23.67 -33.19
N THR A 269 -23.84 23.98 -32.12
CA THR A 269 -25.30 24.17 -32.17
C THR A 269 -25.68 25.37 -33.03
N ALA A 270 -25.01 26.51 -32.85
CA ALA A 270 -25.25 27.72 -33.64
C ALA A 270 -25.01 27.48 -35.14
N TYR A 271 -23.96 26.74 -35.50
CA TYR A 271 -23.70 26.40 -36.90
C TYR A 271 -24.76 25.45 -37.48
N ALA A 272 -25.30 24.53 -36.68
CA ALA A 272 -26.37 23.64 -37.10
C ALA A 272 -27.71 24.36 -37.32
N SER A 273 -27.99 25.43 -36.57
CA SER A 273 -29.23 26.22 -36.67
C SER A 273 -29.27 27.21 -37.84
N VAL A 274 -28.12 27.45 -38.51
CA VAL A 274 -28.00 28.38 -39.64
C VAL A 274 -28.18 27.67 -41.01
N ARG A 275 -28.33 26.34 -41.00
CA ARG A 275 -28.72 25.53 -42.17
C ARG A 275 -30.22 25.25 -42.16
#